data_AF-A0A7S4BNH0-F1
#
_entry.id   AF-A0A7S4BNH0-F1
#
_cell.length_a   1.000
_cell.length_b   1.000
_cell.length_c   1.000
_cell.angle_alpha   90.00
_cell.angle_beta   90.00
_cell.angle_gamma   90.00
#
_symmetry.space_group_name_H-M   'P 1'
#
loop_
_entity.id
_entity.type
_entity.pdbx_description
1 polymer ?
#
loop_
_entity_poly.entity_id
_entity_poly.type
_entity_poly.pdbx_seq_one_letter_code
_entity_poly.pdbx_strand_id
1 'polypeptide(L)'
;VALAEALKANTSLTTLKLRGDLHLCGFVSLAEALKANTSLTTLDLGGDLGPGDFVALAEALKANTSLTTLKLGDLDSDGLVALAKALKANTSLTKPTQAWTLTLRGKLGPDGIVALAEALKVNTSLTTLTLRSG
;
A
#
# COMPACT_ATOMS: atom_id res chain seq x y z
N VAL A 1 -6.11 10.33 13.57
CA VAL A 1 -7.59 10.37 13.44
C VAL A 1 -8.08 11.52 12.56
N ALA A 2 -7.84 12.80 12.90
CA ALA A 2 -8.35 13.94 12.11
C ALA A 2 -8.02 13.89 10.60
N LEU A 3 -6.79 13.51 10.23
CA LEU A 3 -6.41 13.34 8.82
C LEU A 3 -7.25 12.27 8.10
N ALA A 4 -7.56 11.17 8.78
CA ALA A 4 -8.36 10.07 8.22
C ALA A 4 -9.82 10.49 7.99
N GLU A 5 -10.41 11.24 8.93
CA GLU A 5 -11.76 11.79 8.77
C GLU A 5 -11.83 12.80 7.63
N ALA A 6 -10.84 13.71 7.55
CA ALA A 6 -10.72 14.63 6.44
C ALA A 6 -10.58 13.90 5.11
N LEU A 7 -9.78 12.83 5.06
CA LEU A 7 -9.60 12.02 3.86
C LEU A 7 -10.89 11.28 3.47
N LYS A 8 -11.66 10.73 4.42
CA LYS A 8 -12.96 10.09 4.12
C LYS A 8 -13.93 11.04 3.41
N ALA A 9 -13.98 12.31 3.82
CA ALA A 9 -14.89 13.30 3.26
C ALA A 9 -14.35 14.01 2.01
N ASN A 10 -13.03 14.02 1.81
CA ASN A 10 -12.43 14.76 0.69
C ASN A 10 -12.63 14.02 -0.63
N THR A 11 -13.29 14.67 -1.58
CA THR A 11 -13.57 14.14 -2.93
C THR A 11 -12.68 14.74 -4.02
N SER A 12 -11.76 15.64 -3.65
CA SER A 12 -10.90 16.39 -4.57
C SER A 12 -9.43 15.99 -4.52
N LEU A 13 -8.98 15.42 -3.38
CA LEU A 13 -7.59 15.05 -3.17
C LEU A 13 -7.28 13.77 -3.96
N THR A 14 -6.35 13.88 -4.90
CA THR A 14 -5.91 12.76 -5.75
C THR A 14 -4.56 12.19 -5.34
N THR A 15 -3.73 12.96 -4.63
CA THR A 15 -2.40 12.54 -4.17
C THR A 15 -2.21 12.85 -2.70
N LEU A 16 -1.81 11.84 -1.92
CA LEU A 16 -1.43 11.98 -0.51
C LEU A 16 -0.02 11.43 -0.33
N LYS A 17 0.87 12.26 0.24
CA LYS A 17 2.23 11.87 0.59
C LYS A 17 2.43 12.06 2.07
N LEU A 18 2.80 10.99 2.77
CA LEU A 18 3.07 11.00 4.21
C LEU A 18 4.45 10.39 4.45
N ARG A 19 5.29 11.11 5.19
CA ARG A 19 6.65 10.70 5.56
C ARG A 19 6.83 10.92 7.06
N GLY A 20 7.18 9.88 7.80
CA GLY A 20 7.40 9.92 9.25
C GLY A 20 6.79 8.74 9.99
N ASP A 21 6.86 8.75 11.32
CA ASP A 21 6.34 7.65 12.16
C ASP A 21 4.81 7.60 12.16
N LEU A 22 4.24 6.70 11.35
CA LEU A 22 2.80 6.45 11.27
C LEU A 22 2.31 5.44 12.33
N HIS A 23 3.23 4.90 13.13
CA HIS A 23 3.07 3.74 14.02
C HIS A 23 2.07 3.89 15.18
N LEU A 24 1.82 5.11 15.67
CA LEU A 24 1.14 5.29 16.95
C LEU A 24 -0.35 5.64 16.79
N CYS A 25 -1.13 4.77 16.13
CA CYS A 25 -2.59 4.88 15.92
C CYS A 25 -3.05 5.66 14.67
N GLY A 26 -2.13 6.16 13.85
CA GLY A 26 -2.47 6.90 12.62
C GLY A 26 -2.84 5.99 11.44
N PHE A 27 -2.11 4.89 11.28
CA PHE A 27 -2.18 4.07 10.07
C PHE A 27 -3.50 3.30 9.92
N VAL A 28 -4.01 2.68 11.00
CA VAL A 28 -5.28 1.94 10.93
C VAL A 28 -6.42 2.85 10.52
N SER A 29 -6.52 4.05 11.11
CA SER A 29 -7.52 5.03 10.70
C SER A 29 -7.32 5.48 9.25
N LEU A 30 -6.06 5.65 8.81
CA LEU A 30 -5.75 5.99 7.41
C LEU A 30 -6.18 4.88 6.45
N ALA A 31 -5.94 3.62 6.80
CA ALA A 31 -6.37 2.45 6.04
C ALA A 31 -7.90 2.37 5.94
N GLU A 32 -8.62 2.63 7.05
CA GLU A 32 -10.08 2.75 7.01
C GLU A 32 -10.56 3.91 6.15
N ALA A 33 -9.87 5.05 6.19
CA ALA A 33 -10.20 6.18 5.33
C ALA A 33 -10.00 5.84 3.86
N LEU A 34 -8.93 5.11 3.55
CA LEU A 34 -8.64 4.63 2.21
C LEU A 34 -9.72 3.64 1.72
N LYS A 35 -10.30 2.80 2.58
CA LYS A 35 -11.43 1.92 2.19
C LYS A 35 -12.62 2.71 1.62
N ALA A 36 -12.90 3.90 2.18
CA ALA A 36 -14.07 4.71 1.82
C ALA A 36 -13.77 5.80 0.77
N ASN A 37 -12.53 6.29 0.69
CA ASN A 37 -12.18 7.35 -0.23
C ASN A 37 -12.14 6.84 -1.68
N THR A 38 -12.78 7.58 -2.59
CA THR A 38 -12.87 7.25 -4.03
C THR A 38 -12.18 8.27 -4.94
N SER A 39 -11.57 9.32 -4.39
CA SER A 39 -10.86 10.36 -5.15
C SER A 39 -9.35 10.14 -5.21
N LEU A 40 -8.79 9.48 -4.20
CA LEU A 40 -7.36 9.31 -4.04
C LEU A 40 -6.86 8.26 -5.02
N THR A 41 -5.93 8.66 -5.89
CA THR A 41 -5.32 7.80 -6.92
C THR A 41 -3.88 7.47 -6.59
N THR A 42 -3.17 8.33 -5.85
CA THR A 42 -1.78 8.16 -5.46
C THR A 42 -1.59 8.27 -3.95
N LEU A 43 -0.97 7.24 -3.36
CA LEU A 43 -0.57 7.20 -1.96
C LEU A 43 0.93 6.91 -1.86
N ASP A 44 1.70 7.83 -1.26
CA ASP A 44 3.14 7.68 -0.99
C ASP A 44 3.35 7.70 0.52
N LEU A 45 3.74 6.56 1.08
CA LEU A 45 4.02 6.39 2.50
C LEU A 45 5.52 6.11 2.68
N GLY A 46 6.10 6.68 3.73
CA GLY A 46 7.42 6.28 4.22
C GLY A 46 7.54 6.58 5.71
N GLY A 47 8.40 5.81 6.37
CA GLY A 47 8.46 5.65 7.82
C GLY A 47 8.49 4.18 8.19
N ASP A 48 8.77 3.86 9.45
CA ASP A 48 8.67 2.48 9.91
C ASP A 48 7.19 2.06 9.89
N LEU A 49 6.90 1.03 9.10
CA LEU A 49 5.58 0.39 9.03
C LEU A 49 5.72 -1.01 9.61
N GLY A 50 4.82 -1.35 10.53
CA GLY A 50 4.84 -2.65 11.19
C GLY A 50 4.03 -3.69 10.41
N PRO A 51 4.17 -4.99 10.75
CA PRO A 51 3.36 -6.06 10.16
C PRO A 51 1.85 -5.79 10.19
N GLY A 52 1.34 -5.20 11.28
CA GLY A 52 -0.08 -4.83 11.42
C GLY A 52 -0.52 -3.74 10.45
N ASP A 53 0.37 -2.80 10.11
CA ASP A 53 0.09 -1.72 9.16
C ASP A 53 -0.07 -2.29 7.74
N PHE A 54 0.77 -3.26 7.35
CA PHE A 54 0.62 -3.94 6.06
C PHE A 54 -0.67 -4.76 5.94
N VAL A 55 -1.13 -5.38 7.03
CA VAL A 55 -2.43 -6.07 7.05
C VAL A 55 -3.56 -5.08 6.83
N ALA A 56 -3.57 -3.96 7.56
CA ALA A 56 -4.58 -2.91 7.39
C ALA A 56 -4.55 -2.32 5.96
N LEU A 57 -3.36 -2.12 5.40
CA LEU A 57 -3.18 -1.67 4.02
C LEU A 57 -3.74 -2.68 3.02
N ALA A 58 -3.51 -3.98 3.24
CA ALA A 58 -4.05 -5.05 2.39
C ALA A 58 -5.58 -4.99 2.29
N GLU A 59 -6.24 -4.89 3.45
CA GLU A 59 -7.69 -4.78 3.51
C GLU A 59 -8.19 -3.50 2.87
N ALA A 60 -7.46 -2.40 3.05
CA ALA A 60 -7.79 -1.12 2.44
C ALA A 60 -7.73 -1.19 0.91
N LEU A 61 -6.65 -1.74 0.37
CA LEU A 61 -6.48 -1.97 -1.07
C LEU A 61 -7.48 -2.96 -1.64
N LYS A 62 -8.04 -3.86 -0.81
CA LYS A 62 -9.07 -4.79 -1.25
C LYS A 62 -10.42 -4.11 -1.48
N ALA A 63 -10.74 -3.10 -0.67
CA ALA A 63 -12.01 -2.36 -0.77
C ALA A 63 -11.90 -1.10 -1.65
N ASN A 64 -10.72 -0.46 -1.68
CA ASN A 64 -10.52 0.76 -2.43
C ASN A 64 -10.55 0.48 -3.94
N THR A 65 -11.24 1.36 -4.68
CA THR A 65 -11.46 1.20 -6.12
C THR A 65 -10.88 2.32 -6.98
N SER A 66 -10.23 3.30 -6.36
CA SER A 66 -9.69 4.52 -6.98
C SER A 66 -8.17 4.58 -7.00
N LEU A 67 -7.49 3.90 -6.07
CA LEU A 67 -6.05 3.95 -5.90
C LEU A 67 -5.35 3.17 -7.01
N THR A 68 -4.55 3.87 -7.81
CA THR A 68 -3.79 3.29 -8.92
C THR A 68 -2.30 3.28 -8.65
N THR A 69 -1.81 4.11 -7.74
CA THR A 69 -0.39 4.22 -7.43
C THR A 69 -0.15 4.14 -5.92
N LEU A 70 0.65 3.15 -5.52
CA LEU A 70 1.13 3.00 -4.14
C LEU A 70 2.66 3.07 -4.13
N LYS A 71 3.21 3.95 -3.29
CA LYS A 71 4.64 4.04 -3.03
C LYS A 71 4.89 3.82 -1.55
N LEU A 72 5.79 2.88 -1.24
CA LEU A 72 6.21 2.55 0.11
C LEU A 72 7.72 2.73 0.21
N GLY A 73 8.16 3.52 1.17
CA GLY A 73 9.56 3.72 1.51
C GLY A 73 9.92 3.13 2.86
N ASP A 74 11.23 3.09 3.14
CA ASP A 74 11.79 2.68 4.42
C ASP A 74 11.42 1.23 4.81
N LEU A 75 11.20 0.39 3.81
CA LEU A 75 10.89 -1.03 4.01
C LEU A 75 12.13 -1.82 4.42
N ASP A 76 11.96 -2.72 5.37
CA ASP A 76 12.89 -3.81 5.65
C ASP A 76 12.39 -5.14 5.03
N SER A 77 13.14 -6.21 5.24
CA SER A 77 12.81 -7.54 4.71
C SER A 77 11.47 -8.04 5.26
N ASP A 78 11.21 -7.85 6.55
CA ASP A 78 10.00 -8.35 7.22
C ASP A 78 8.75 -7.59 6.77
N GLY A 79 8.86 -6.26 6.63
CA GLY A 79 7.82 -5.41 6.06
C GLY A 79 7.51 -5.81 4.62
N LEU A 80 8.53 -6.14 3.81
CA LEU A 80 8.30 -6.64 2.46
C LEU A 80 7.60 -8.01 2.45
N VAL A 81 7.97 -8.94 3.33
CA VAL A 81 7.27 -10.23 3.48
C VAL A 81 5.81 -10.02 3.87
N ALA A 82 5.52 -9.11 4.79
CA ALA A 82 4.16 -8.78 5.20
C ALA A 82 3.34 -8.18 4.04
N LEU A 83 3.93 -7.24 3.29
CA LEU A 83 3.32 -6.68 2.08
C LEU A 83 3.06 -7.75 1.01
N ALA A 84 4.00 -8.68 0.80
CA ALA A 84 3.83 -9.74 -0.18
C ALA A 84 2.65 -10.65 0.19
N LYS A 85 2.52 -11.04 1.47
CA LYS A 85 1.36 -11.79 1.97
C LYS A 85 0.05 -11.03 1.74
N ALA A 86 0.05 -9.72 2.01
CA ALA A 86 -1.07 -8.83 1.75
C ALA A 86 -1.47 -8.79 0.27
N LEU A 87 -0.51 -8.64 -0.64
CA LEU A 87 -0.73 -8.64 -2.09
C LEU A 87 -1.25 -9.99 -2.60
N LYS A 88 -0.77 -11.10 -2.03
CA LYS A 88 -1.23 -12.46 -2.36
C LYS A 88 -2.69 -12.70 -1.94
N ALA A 89 -3.10 -12.13 -0.80
CA ALA A 89 -4.48 -12.21 -0.31
C ALA A 89 -5.44 -11.25 -1.04
N ASN A 90 -4.92 -10.21 -1.67
CA ASN A 90 -5.71 -9.23 -2.40
C ASN A 90 -6.00 -9.69 -3.84
N THR A 91 -7.15 -10.33 -4.03
CA THR A 91 -7.67 -10.75 -5.34
C THR A 91 -8.63 -9.73 -5.97
N SER A 92 -8.93 -8.60 -5.29
CA SER A 92 -9.95 -7.64 -5.76
C SER A 92 -9.39 -6.47 -6.57
N LEU A 93 -8.07 -6.31 -6.67
CA LEU A 93 -7.45 -5.37 -7.60
C LEU A 93 -7.70 -5.77 -9.08
N THR A 94 -8.60 -6.70 -9.34
CA THR A 94 -9.02 -7.25 -10.64
C THR A 94 -9.84 -6.27 -11.49
N LYS A 95 -9.47 -4.99 -11.50
CA LYS A 95 -9.87 -4.08 -12.59
C LYS A 95 -8.78 -4.13 -13.68
N PRO A 96 -8.89 -5.02 -14.68
CA PRO A 96 -7.92 -5.13 -15.78
C PRO A 96 -7.82 -3.87 -16.65
N THR A 97 -8.63 -2.84 -16.39
CA THR A 97 -8.72 -1.60 -17.17
C THR A 97 -7.85 -0.46 -16.67
N GLN A 98 -7.21 -0.56 -15.49
CA GLN A 98 -6.37 0.53 -14.96
C GLN A 98 -4.97 0.08 -14.59
N ALA A 99 -3.97 0.84 -15.01
CA ALA A 99 -2.57 0.59 -14.71
C ALA A 99 -2.31 0.78 -13.21
N TRP A 100 -2.13 -0.33 -12.48
CA TRP A 100 -1.73 -0.29 -11.07
C TRP A 100 -0.20 -0.30 -10.95
N THR A 101 0.33 0.66 -10.19
CA THR A 101 1.78 0.89 -10.00
C THR A 101 2.17 0.76 -8.53
N LEU A 102 3.16 -0.09 -8.25
CA LEU A 102 3.76 -0.27 -6.93
C LEU A 102 5.24 0.13 -6.96
N THR A 103 5.64 1.07 -6.10
CA THR A 103 7.04 1.44 -5.89
C THR A 103 7.47 1.09 -4.48
N LEU A 104 8.51 0.27 -4.34
CA LEU A 104 9.06 -0.17 -3.05
C LEU A 104 10.48 0.37 -2.91
N ARG A 105 10.80 0.98 -1.76
CA ARG A 105 12.13 1.49 -1.44
C ARG A 105 12.55 1.02 -0.05
N GLY A 106 13.78 0.54 0.09
CA GLY A 106 14.34 0.14 1.38
C GLY A 106 15.31 -1.03 1.32
N LYS A 107 15.57 -1.64 2.47
CA LYS A 107 16.39 -2.85 2.64
C LYS A 107 15.52 -4.10 2.44
N LEU A 108 15.21 -4.38 1.19
CA LEU A 108 14.20 -5.39 0.82
C LEU A 108 14.56 -6.84 1.21
N GLY A 109 15.85 -7.16 1.33
CA GLY A 109 16.34 -8.49 1.72
C GLY A 109 16.00 -9.62 0.72
N PRO A 110 16.69 -10.77 0.78
CA PRO A 110 16.38 -11.90 -0.09
C PRO A 110 15.00 -12.50 0.20
N ASP A 111 14.64 -12.65 1.47
CA ASP A 111 13.37 -13.28 1.88
C ASP A 111 12.15 -12.45 1.47
N GLY A 112 12.24 -11.13 1.63
CA GLY A 112 11.21 -10.20 1.15
C GLY A 112 11.01 -10.28 -0.37
N ILE A 113 12.11 -10.35 -1.13
CA ILE A 113 12.04 -10.48 -2.59
C ILE A 113 11.45 -11.83 -3.02
N VAL A 114 11.80 -12.93 -2.35
CA VAL A 114 11.22 -14.25 -2.61
C VAL A 114 9.71 -14.24 -2.33
N ALA A 115 9.29 -13.69 -1.19
CA ALA A 115 7.87 -13.58 -0.86
C ALA A 115 7.12 -12.71 -1.89
N LEU A 116 7.70 -11.58 -2.30
CA LEU A 116 7.12 -10.72 -3.33
C LEU A 116 6.97 -11.46 -4.66
N ALA A 117 7.99 -12.21 -5.09
CA ALA A 117 7.94 -13.02 -6.30
C ALA A 117 6.81 -14.06 -6.25
N GLU A 118 6.57 -14.70 -5.10
CA GLU A 118 5.41 -15.59 -4.95
C GLU A 118 4.06 -14.86 -5.03
N ALA A 119 3.97 -13.67 -4.45
CA ALA A 119 2.75 -12.87 -4.53
C ALA A 119 2.43 -12.45 -5.97
N LEU A 120 3.45 -12.11 -6.76
CA LEU A 120 3.29 -11.72 -8.16
C LEU A 120 2.81 -12.86 -9.06
N LYS A 121 3.08 -14.13 -8.72
CA LYS A 121 2.56 -15.28 -9.48
C LYS A 121 1.03 -15.37 -9.48
N VAL A 122 0.38 -14.82 -8.46
CA VAL A 122 -1.08 -14.83 -8.33
C VAL A 122 -1.72 -13.45 -8.53
N ASN A 123 -0.93 -12.38 -8.43
CA ASN A 123 -1.42 -11.02 -8.63
C ASN A 123 -1.60 -10.74 -10.14
N THR A 124 -2.83 -10.46 -10.56
CA THR A 124 -3.18 -10.20 -11.97
C THR A 124 -3.43 -8.73 -12.25
N SER A 125 -3.12 -7.86 -11.29
CA SER A 125 -3.58 -6.47 -11.24
C SER A 125 -2.44 -5.47 -11.34
N LEU A 126 -1.28 -5.81 -10.79
CA LEU A 126 -0.09 -4.98 -10.84
C LEU A 126 0.45 -4.95 -12.27
N THR A 127 0.51 -3.76 -12.85
CA THR A 127 1.04 -3.54 -14.21
C THR A 127 2.47 -3.02 -14.20
N THR A 128 2.84 -2.28 -13.15
CA THR A 128 4.16 -1.66 -13.03
C THR A 128 4.71 -1.86 -11.63
N LEU A 129 5.83 -2.58 -11.51
CA LEU A 129 6.58 -2.73 -10.26
C LEU A 129 7.92 -2.01 -10.37
N THR A 130 8.21 -1.14 -9.42
CA THR A 130 9.54 -0.52 -9.27
C THR A 130 10.12 -0.88 -7.92
N LEU A 131 11.26 -1.55 -7.93
CA LEU A 131 12.05 -1.86 -6.72
C LEU A 131 13.27 -0.94 -6.68
N ARG A 132 13.52 -0.31 -5.54
CA ARG A 132 14.75 0.43 -5.29
C ARG A 132 15.36 -0.06 -3.99
N SER A 133 16.44 -0.83 -4.10
CA SER A 133 17.28 -1.14 -2.94
C SER A 133 18.07 0.12 -2.56
N GLY A 134 18.03 0.46 -1.27
CA GLY A 134 18.97 1.43 -0.68
C GLY A 134 20.36 0.84 -0.52
#